data_AF-A0AAN4LDA0-F1
#
_entry.id   AF-A0AAN4LDA0-F1
#
_cell.length_a   1.000
_cell.length_b   1.000
_cell.length_c   1.000
_cell.angle_alpha   90.00
_cell.angle_beta   90.00
_cell.angle_gamma   90.00
#
_symmetry.space_group_name_H-M   'P 1'
#
loop_
_entity.id
_entity.type
_entity.pdbx_description
1 polymer ?
#
loop_
_entity_poly.entity_id
_entity_poly.type
_entity_poly.pdbx_seq_one_letter_code
_entity_poly.pdbx_strand_id
1 'polypeptide(L)' 'MKGLTQHELAAETGISLAILGTIERGNRKVSQQELDRIAGVLAISIEELRGN' A
#
# COMPACT_ATOMS: atom_id res chain seq x y z
N MET A 1 6.60 -2.38 -8.25
CA MET A 1 6.47 -2.78 -6.83
C MET A 1 7.41 -3.95 -6.60
N LYS A 2 8.35 -3.84 -5.68
CA LYS A 2 9.31 -4.94 -5.45
C LYS A 2 8.57 -6.07 -4.71
N GLY A 3 8.70 -7.30 -5.22
CA GLY A 3 8.33 -8.54 -4.52
C GLY A 3 6.89 -9.04 -4.70
N LEU A 4 5.88 -8.16 -4.79
CA LEU A 4 4.46 -8.55 -4.85
C LEU A 4 3.72 -7.88 -6.01
N THR A 5 2.83 -8.63 -6.65
CA THR A 5 1.78 -8.10 -7.52
C THR A 5 0.74 -7.34 -6.67
N GLN A 6 -0.07 -6.48 -7.30
CA GLN A 6 -1.17 -5.81 -6.62
C GLN A 6 -2.19 -6.77 -5.99
N HIS A 7 -2.39 -7.94 -6.61
CA HIS A 7 -3.31 -8.95 -6.09
C HIS A 7 -2.76 -9.58 -4.81
N GLU A 8 -1.47 -9.90 -4.78
CA GLU A 8 -0.80 -10.43 -3.59
C GLU A 8 -0.75 -9.38 -2.49
N LEU A 9 -0.42 -8.13 -2.82
CA LEU A 9 -0.44 -7.03 -1.85
C LEU A 9 -1.85 -6.79 -1.27
N ALA A 10 -2.89 -6.87 -2.10
CA ALA A 10 -4.27 -6.78 -1.65
C ALA A 10 -4.64 -7.90 -0.69
N ALA A 11 -4.23 -9.14 -1.00
CA ALA A 11 -4.47 -10.30 -0.15
C ALA A 11 -3.76 -10.18 1.21
N GLU A 12 -2.49 -9.81 1.22
CA GLU A 12 -1.67 -9.68 2.43
C GLU A 12 -2.09 -8.51 3.33
N THR A 13 -2.50 -7.39 2.74
CA THR A 13 -2.94 -6.19 3.50
C THR A 13 -4.42 -6.23 3.88
N GLY A 14 -5.22 -7.08 3.23
CA GLY A 14 -6.68 -7.03 3.31
C GLY A 14 -7.30 -5.75 2.71
N ILE A 15 -6.53 -5.01 1.92
CA ILE A 15 -6.99 -3.81 1.20
C ILE A 15 -7.44 -4.24 -0.19
N SER A 16 -8.60 -3.78 -0.64
CA SER A 16 -9.09 -4.15 -1.97
C SER A 16 -8.22 -3.56 -3.09
N LEU A 17 -8.15 -4.27 -4.23
CA LEU A 17 -7.51 -3.78 -5.45
C LEU A 17 -8.02 -2.41 -5.89
N ALA A 18 -9.33 -2.16 -5.74
CA ALA A 18 -9.92 -0.87 -6.06
C ALA A 18 -9.32 0.24 -5.18
N ILE A 19 -9.15 -0.02 -3.88
CA ILE A 19 -8.52 0.93 -2.96
C ILE A 19 -7.05 1.13 -3.32
N LEU A 20 -6.26 0.07 -3.47
CA LEU A 20 -4.84 0.19 -3.86
C LEU A 20 -4.68 1.01 -5.16
N GLY A 21 -5.53 0.77 -6.16
CA GLY A 21 -5.52 1.56 -7.39
C GLY A 21 -5.86 3.04 -7.18
N THR A 22 -6.75 3.39 -6.25
CA THR A 22 -7.01 4.81 -5.92
C THR A 22 -5.87 5.48 -5.17
N ILE A 23 -5.14 4.70 -4.36
CA ILE A 23 -3.95 5.18 -3.63
C ILE A 23 -2.83 5.51 -4.61
N GLU A 24 -2.52 4.61 -5.53
CA GLU A 24 -1.48 4.80 -6.55
C GLU A 24 -1.76 5.97 -7.49
N ARG A 25 -3.05 6.25 -7.76
CA ARG A 25 -3.47 7.39 -8.57
C ARG A 25 -3.54 8.71 -7.79
N GLY A 26 -3.27 8.70 -6.48
CA GLY A 26 -3.33 9.90 -5.63
C GLY A 26 -4.74 10.41 -5.34
N ASN A 27 -5.78 9.64 -5.67
CA ASN A 27 -7.18 10.08 -5.60
C ASN A 27 -7.82 9.91 -4.21
N ARG A 28 -7.08 9.35 -3.24
CA ARG A 28 -7.57 9.15 -1.88
C ARG A 28 -6.46 9.39 -0.86
N LYS A 29 -6.80 10.07 0.24
CA LYS A 29 -5.94 10.16 1.41
C LYS A 29 -5.94 8.81 2.14
N VAL A 30 -4.79 8.13 2.13
CA VAL A 30 -4.57 6.86 2.84
C VAL A 30 -4.59 7.13 4.34
N SER A 31 -5.32 6.32 5.10
CA SER A 31 -5.27 6.41 6.56
C SER A 31 -3.91 5.93 7.09
N GLN A 32 -3.52 6.38 8.29
CA GLN A 32 -2.29 5.93 8.93
C GLN A 32 -2.26 4.41 9.08
N GLN A 33 -3.38 3.80 9.48
CA GLN A 33 -3.50 2.36 9.64
C GLN A 33 -3.29 1.58 8.33
N GLU A 34 -3.76 2.11 7.20
CA GLU A 34 -3.51 1.51 5.88
C GLU A 34 -2.04 1.66 5.46
N LEU A 35 -1.41 2.81 5.74
CA LEU A 35 0.02 3.02 5.49
C LEU A 35 0.87 2.04 6.30
N ASP A 36 0.60 1.90 7.61
CA ASP A 36 1.32 0.99 8.50
C ASP A 36 1.23 -0.46 7.99
N ARG A 37 0.05 -0.86 7.49
CA ARG A 37 -0.21 -2.20 7.00
C ARG A 37 0.52 -2.47 5.67
N ILE A 38 0.47 -1.53 4.73
CA ILE A 38 1.18 -1.63 3.45
C ILE A 38 2.70 -1.65 3.67
N ALA A 39 3.22 -0.74 4.50
CA ALA A 39 4.63 -0.65 4.83
C ALA A 39 5.13 -1.94 5.52
N GLY A 40 4.33 -2.48 6.45
CA GLY A 40 4.64 -3.75 7.13
C GLY A 40 4.73 -4.94 6.17
N VAL A 41 3.79 -5.09 5.23
CA VAL A 41 3.82 -6.17 4.23
C VAL A 41 5.01 -6.01 3.27
N LEU A 42 5.32 -4.79 2.87
CA LEU A 42 6.44 -4.50 1.96
C LEU A 42 7.80 -4.48 2.66
N ALA A 43 7.84 -4.56 4.00
CA ALA A 43 9.03 -4.47 4.83
C ALA A 43 9.88 -3.20 4.56
N ILE A 44 9.21 -2.06 4.35
CA ILE A 44 9.82 -0.74 4.12
C ILE A 44 9.31 0.26 5.14
N SER A 45 9.97 1.42 5.25
CA SER A 45 9.46 2.51 6.07
C SER A 45 8.28 3.22 5.40
N ILE A 46 7.51 3.97 6.21
CA ILE A 46 6.44 4.81 5.69
C ILE A 46 7.01 5.98 4.87
N GLU A 47 8.21 6.48 5.21
CA GLU A 47 8.91 7.46 4.37
C GLU A 47 9.19 6.91 2.97
N GLU A 48 9.76 5.70 2.89
CA GLU A 48 10.05 5.04 1.61
C GLU A 48 8.76 4.76 0.82
N LEU A 49 7.69 4.33 1.50
CA LEU A 49 6.37 4.11 0.89
C LEU A 49 5.78 5.40 0.28
N ARG A 50 6.09 6.56 0.87
CA ARG A 50 5.64 7.88 0.39
C ARG A 50 6.54 8.46 -0.72
N GLY A 51 7.68 7.82 -1.01
CA GLY A 51 8.63 8.26 -2.01
C GLY A 51 9.52 9.43 -1.57
N ASN A 52 9.77 9.56 -0.25
CA ASN A 52 10.69 10.54 0.33
C ASN A 52 12.07 9.94 0.63
#